data_AF-A0A4Z2AYF5-F1
#
_entry.id   AF-A0A4Z2AYF5-F1
#
_cell.length_a   1.000
_cell.length_b   1.000
_cell.length_c   1.000
_cell.angle_alpha   90.00
_cell.angle_beta   90.00
_cell.angle_gamma   90.00
#
_symmetry.space_group_name_H-M   'P 1'
#
loop_
_entity.id
_entity.type
_entity.pdbx_description
1 polymer ?
#
loop_
_entity_poly.entity_id
_entity_poly.type
_entity_poly.pdbx_seq_one_letter_code
_entity_poly.pdbx_strand_id
1 'polypeptide(L)'
;MRIQDLELMAREQDRETDRQSIQAEAESQRRQMLSNQTAWRKANLSCQLLIDNMEIDELLHGGDNQSMRHRKVTKESLVESSSNITESLMSISRMMAERVKQSEDSIGVLATSSRTVQETNEEFKNMTGTIHLGRKLILKYNRRELTDKLLIFLALALFLATVLYILKKRLFPFI
;
A
#
# COMPACT_ATOMS: atom_id res chain seq x y z
N MET A 1 -3.23 -1.48 -7.36
CA MET A 1 -3.11 -2.89 -6.93
C MET A 1 -4.51 -3.39 -6.63
N ARG A 2 -4.99 -4.41 -7.33
CA ARG A 2 -6.32 -4.95 -7.02
C ARG A 2 -6.20 -5.75 -5.72
N ILE A 3 -7.23 -5.72 -4.88
CA ILE A 3 -7.29 -6.55 -3.64
C ILE A 3 -7.04 -8.04 -3.98
N GLN A 4 -7.43 -8.47 -5.18
CA GLN A 4 -7.14 -9.79 -5.74
C GLN A 4 -5.63 -10.08 -5.89
N ASP A 5 -4.80 -9.09 -6.22
CA ASP A 5 -3.34 -9.28 -6.36
C ASP A 5 -2.68 -9.48 -4.98
N LEU A 6 -3.20 -8.79 -3.94
CA LEU A 6 -2.75 -8.97 -2.55
C LEU A 6 -3.18 -10.32 -1.97
N GLU A 7 -4.39 -10.78 -2.27
CA GLU A 7 -4.85 -12.12 -1.91
C GLU A 7 -4.02 -13.23 -2.60
N LEU A 8 -3.56 -12.98 -3.84
CA LEU A 8 -2.71 -13.92 -4.59
C LEU A 8 -1.29 -13.96 -4.01
N MET A 9 -0.69 -12.80 -3.72
CA MET A 9 0.61 -12.71 -3.04
C MET A 9 0.61 -13.37 -1.66
N ALA A 10 -0.50 -13.26 -0.91
CA ALA A 10 -0.64 -13.96 0.37
C ALA A 10 -0.64 -15.50 0.22
N ARG A 11 -1.13 -16.04 -0.91
CA ARG A 11 -1.15 -17.49 -1.17
C ARG A 11 0.21 -18.04 -1.62
N GLU A 12 1.05 -17.21 -2.22
CA GLU A 12 2.36 -17.61 -2.75
C GLU A 12 3.50 -17.53 -1.72
N GLN A 13 3.21 -17.13 -0.48
CA GLN A 13 4.24 -16.82 0.52
C GLN A 13 4.47 -17.98 1.51
N ASP A 14 5.69 -18.54 1.50
CA ASP A 14 6.11 -19.70 2.32
C ASP A 14 6.25 -19.40 3.83
N ARG A 15 6.21 -18.13 4.26
CA ARG A 15 6.40 -17.71 5.66
C ARG A 15 5.08 -17.26 6.28
N GLU A 16 4.56 -18.07 7.21
CA GLU A 16 3.22 -17.91 7.81
C GLU A 16 3.00 -16.53 8.47
N THR A 17 4.04 -15.91 9.03
CA THR A 17 3.96 -14.55 9.62
C THR A 17 3.67 -13.48 8.57
N ASP A 18 4.26 -13.61 7.39
CA ASP A 18 4.15 -12.61 6.34
C ASP A 18 2.79 -12.76 5.63
N ARG A 19 2.31 -14.00 5.48
CA ARG A 19 0.95 -14.34 5.01
C ARG A 19 -0.14 -13.65 5.85
N GLN A 20 -0.03 -13.75 7.18
CA GLN A 20 -1.00 -13.13 8.09
C GLN A 20 -0.98 -11.60 8.00
N SER A 21 0.20 -10.98 7.84
CA SER A 21 0.32 -9.53 7.71
C SER A 21 -0.34 -9.00 6.42
N ILE A 22 -0.16 -9.70 5.29
CA ILE A 22 -0.75 -9.32 4.01
C ILE A 22 -2.27 -9.51 4.02
N GLN A 23 -2.75 -10.57 4.67
CA GLN A 23 -4.17 -10.81 4.83
C GLN A 23 -4.85 -9.72 5.68
N ALA A 24 -4.22 -9.29 6.78
CA ALA A 24 -4.71 -8.20 7.61
C ALA A 24 -4.76 -6.86 6.86
N GLU A 25 -3.75 -6.58 6.03
CA GLU A 25 -3.69 -5.39 5.19
C GLU A 25 -4.79 -5.42 4.10
N ALA A 26 -4.98 -6.56 3.43
CA ALA A 26 -6.04 -6.74 2.44
C ALA A 26 -7.44 -6.55 3.05
N GLU A 27 -7.68 -7.07 4.25
CA GLU A 27 -8.93 -6.85 4.97
C GLU A 27 -9.12 -5.39 5.39
N SER A 28 -8.05 -4.71 5.81
CA SER A 28 -8.07 -3.28 6.13
C SER A 28 -8.47 -2.44 4.91
N GLN A 29 -7.84 -2.68 3.77
CA GLN A 29 -8.16 -2.00 2.51
C GLN A 29 -9.58 -2.28 2.06
N ARG A 30 -10.07 -3.51 2.23
CA ARG A 30 -11.46 -3.87 1.94
C ARG A 30 -12.46 -3.09 2.82
N ARG A 31 -12.18 -2.98 4.12
CA ARG A 31 -13.00 -2.20 5.05
C ARG A 31 -13.03 -0.71 4.67
N GLN A 32 -11.87 -0.14 4.34
CA GLN A 32 -11.77 1.25 3.90
C GLN A 32 -12.54 1.50 2.60
N MET A 33 -12.44 0.60 1.62
CA MET A 33 -13.17 0.71 0.36
C MET A 33 -14.69 0.69 0.57
N LEU A 34 -15.20 -0.22 1.40
CA LEU A 34 -16.63 -0.31 1.70
C LEU A 34 -17.13 0.94 2.44
N SER A 35 -16.36 1.43 3.42
CA SER A 35 -16.67 2.67 4.14
C SER A 35 -16.68 3.89 3.22
N ASN A 36 -15.72 3.98 2.30
CA ASN A 36 -15.68 5.08 1.33
C ASN A 36 -16.85 5.02 0.35
N GLN A 37 -17.23 3.81 -0.10
CA GLN A 37 -18.39 3.64 -0.98
C GLN A 37 -19.71 4.08 -0.30
N THR A 38 -19.90 3.73 0.97
CA THR A 38 -21.11 4.13 1.71
C THR A 38 -21.12 5.63 2.00
N ALA A 39 -19.98 6.22 2.38
CA ALA A 39 -19.82 7.65 2.55
C ALA A 39 -20.13 8.42 1.25
N TRP A 40 -19.60 7.95 0.12
CA TRP A 40 -19.85 8.55 -1.20
C TRP A 40 -21.33 8.49 -1.58
N ARG A 41 -22.00 7.34 -1.41
CA ARG A 41 -23.44 7.22 -1.69
C ARG A 41 -24.26 8.16 -0.81
N LYS A 42 -23.93 8.25 0.48
CA LYS A 42 -24.62 9.14 1.42
C LYS A 42 -24.43 10.61 1.06
N ALA A 43 -23.21 11.01 0.71
CA ALA A 43 -22.92 12.37 0.28
C ALA A 43 -23.66 12.73 -1.02
N ASN A 44 -23.67 11.84 -2.01
CA ASN A 44 -24.40 12.06 -3.26
C ASN A 44 -25.91 12.20 -3.03
N LEU A 45 -26.52 11.31 -2.26
CA LEU A 45 -27.93 11.40 -1.94
C LEU A 45 -28.25 12.69 -1.18
N SER A 46 -27.40 13.07 -0.22
CA SER A 46 -27.56 14.32 0.52
C SER A 46 -27.47 15.55 -0.38
N CYS A 47 -26.53 15.57 -1.33
CA CYS A 47 -26.40 16.67 -2.29
C CYS A 47 -27.62 16.74 -3.22
N GLN A 48 -28.10 15.59 -3.69
CA GLN A 48 -29.27 15.52 -4.55
C GLN A 48 -30.52 16.02 -3.83
N LEU A 49 -30.74 15.59 -2.59
CA LEU A 49 -31.83 16.12 -1.76
C LEU A 49 -31.68 17.62 -1.49
N LEU A 50 -30.46 18.13 -1.33
CA LEU A 50 -30.21 19.56 -1.14
C LEU A 50 -30.61 20.34 -2.39
N ILE A 51 -30.22 19.86 -3.58
CA ILE A 51 -30.58 20.45 -4.86
C ILE A 51 -32.09 20.43 -5.06
N ASP A 52 -32.74 19.28 -4.83
CA ASP A 52 -34.18 19.13 -4.97
C ASP A 52 -34.94 20.06 -4.01
N ASN A 53 -34.48 20.19 -2.77
CA ASN A 53 -35.08 21.13 -1.81
C ASN A 53 -34.85 22.60 -2.21
N MET A 54 -33.67 22.94 -2.75
CA MET A 54 -33.41 24.29 -3.25
C MET A 54 -34.30 24.62 -4.45
N GLU A 55 -34.51 23.67 -5.36
CA GLU A 55 -35.43 23.85 -6.50
C GLU A 55 -36.88 24.02 -6.05
N ILE A 56 -37.32 23.21 -5.08
CA ILE A 56 -38.66 23.36 -4.47
C ILE A 56 -38.80 24.71 -3.78
N ASP A 57 -37.80 25.14 -3.02
CA ASP A 57 -37.81 26.42 -2.30
C ASP A 57 -37.88 27.61 -3.27
N GLU A 58 -37.15 27.54 -4.39
CA GLU A 58 -37.18 28.54 -5.46
C GLU A 58 -38.56 28.60 -6.15
N LEU A 59 -39.20 27.46 -6.40
CA LEU A 59 -40.55 27.38 -6.98
C LEU A 59 -41.65 27.87 -6.03
N LEU A 60 -41.51 27.61 -4.73
CA LEU A 60 -42.49 28.03 -3.72
C LEU A 60 -42.37 29.51 -3.33
N HIS A 61 -41.15 30.05 -3.28
CA HIS A 61 -40.91 31.47 -2.98
C HIS A 61 -41.00 32.39 -4.20
N GLY A 62 -41.04 31.83 -5.43
CA GLY A 62 -41.31 32.58 -6.67
C GLY A 62 -42.72 33.19 -6.76
N GLY A 63 -43.62 32.90 -5.81
CA GLY A 63 -45.01 33.36 -5.79
C GLY A 63 -45.35 34.48 -4.80
N ASP A 64 -44.52 34.74 -3.79
CA ASP A 64 -44.91 35.62 -2.67
C ASP A 64 -44.09 36.92 -2.63
N ASN A 65 -44.75 38.01 -3.01
CA ASN A 65 -44.38 39.43 -2.92
C ASN A 65 -43.63 40.09 -4.11
N GLN A 66 -44.35 40.46 -5.19
CA GLN A 66 -44.22 41.78 -5.90
C GLN A 66 -44.98 41.88 -7.26
N SER A 67 -46.22 41.40 -7.35
CA SER A 67 -46.98 41.37 -8.62
C SER A 67 -47.25 42.74 -9.30
N MET A 68 -47.01 43.89 -8.65
CA MET A 68 -47.33 45.20 -9.28
C MET A 68 -46.16 46.18 -9.45
N ARG A 69 -44.93 45.84 -9.02
CA ARG A 69 -43.75 46.72 -9.21
C ARG A 69 -42.63 46.11 -10.09
N HIS A 70 -42.80 44.86 -10.54
CA HIS A 70 -41.74 44.10 -11.18
C HIS A 70 -41.59 44.24 -12.70
N ARG A 71 -42.56 44.79 -13.44
CA ARG A 71 -42.50 44.76 -14.92
C ARG A 71 -41.31 45.51 -15.53
N LYS A 72 -40.60 46.35 -14.75
CA LYS A 72 -39.33 46.97 -15.14
C LYS A 72 -38.09 46.27 -14.54
N VAL A 73 -38.24 45.63 -13.38
CA VAL A 73 -37.16 45.00 -12.59
C VAL A 73 -36.86 43.57 -13.03
N THR A 74 -37.81 42.83 -13.62
CA THR A 74 -37.57 41.42 -14.02
C THR A 74 -36.58 41.27 -15.18
N LYS A 75 -36.40 42.28 -16.05
CA LYS A 75 -35.36 42.24 -17.09
C LYS A 75 -33.97 42.49 -16.52
N GLU A 76 -33.83 43.45 -15.61
CA GLU A 76 -32.56 43.73 -14.94
C GLU A 76 -32.17 42.59 -14.00
N SER A 77 -33.11 42.05 -13.21
CA SER A 77 -32.88 40.90 -12.33
C SER A 77 -32.54 39.61 -13.08
N LEU A 78 -33.18 39.33 -14.22
CA LEU A 78 -32.83 38.15 -15.03
C LEU A 78 -31.47 38.32 -15.74
N VAL A 79 -31.14 39.54 -16.17
CA VAL A 79 -29.81 39.87 -16.71
C VAL A 79 -28.73 39.84 -15.63
N GLU A 80 -29.07 40.24 -14.40
CA GLU A 80 -28.17 40.20 -13.25
C GLU A 80 -27.95 38.76 -12.75
N SER A 81 -28.99 37.93 -12.71
CA SER A 81 -28.86 36.49 -12.44
C SER A 81 -28.09 35.78 -13.56
N SER A 82 -28.36 36.07 -14.84
CA SER A 82 -27.59 35.46 -15.95
C SER A 82 -26.14 35.95 -15.99
N SER A 83 -25.89 37.20 -15.62
CA SER A 83 -24.55 37.76 -15.43
C SER A 83 -23.82 37.06 -14.29
N ASN A 84 -24.46 36.90 -13.12
CA ASN A 84 -23.89 36.17 -11.98
C ASN A 84 -23.60 34.70 -12.31
N ILE A 85 -24.48 34.03 -13.05
CA ILE A 85 -24.26 32.66 -13.52
C ILE A 85 -23.09 32.59 -14.51
N THR A 86 -22.99 33.55 -15.43
CA THR A 86 -21.89 33.64 -16.40
C THR A 86 -20.56 33.93 -15.70
N GLU A 87 -20.56 34.81 -14.70
CA GLU A 87 -19.40 35.13 -13.87
C GLU A 87 -18.97 33.93 -13.02
N SER A 88 -19.93 33.20 -12.45
CA SER A 88 -19.68 31.95 -11.71
C SER A 88 -19.10 30.87 -12.63
N LEU A 89 -19.62 30.70 -13.85
CA LEU A 89 -19.05 29.80 -14.85
C LEU A 89 -17.63 30.20 -15.26
N MET A 90 -17.38 31.50 -15.43
CA MET A 90 -16.05 32.01 -15.73
C MET A 90 -15.07 31.78 -14.57
N SER A 91 -15.52 31.94 -13.33
CA SER A 91 -14.77 31.63 -12.11
C SER A 91 -14.46 30.13 -12.00
N ILE A 92 -15.46 29.27 -12.23
CA ILE A 92 -15.30 27.81 -12.25
C ILE A 92 -14.33 27.39 -13.35
N SER A 93 -14.41 27.98 -14.54
CA SER A 93 -13.49 27.70 -15.66
C SER A 93 -12.05 28.07 -15.29
N ARG A 94 -11.83 29.24 -14.67
CA ARG A 94 -10.50 29.66 -14.18
C ARG A 94 -9.98 28.72 -13.10
N MET A 95 -10.82 28.35 -12.14
CA MET A 95 -10.47 27.42 -11.06
C MET A 95 -10.15 26.02 -11.61
N MET A 96 -10.89 25.54 -12.61
CA MET A 96 -10.63 24.25 -13.25
C MET A 96 -9.29 24.27 -14.02
N ALA A 97 -8.98 25.36 -14.71
CA ALA A 97 -7.68 25.54 -15.36
C ALA A 97 -6.52 25.53 -14.34
N GLU A 98 -6.71 26.17 -13.19
CA GLU A 98 -5.73 26.17 -12.10
C GLU A 98 -5.55 24.77 -11.48
N ARG A 99 -6.65 24.04 -11.25
CA ARG A 99 -6.62 22.65 -10.77
C ARG A 99 -5.94 21.71 -11.76
N VAL A 100 -6.15 21.88 -13.07
CA VAL A 100 -5.47 21.09 -14.11
C VAL A 100 -3.96 21.35 -14.08
N LYS A 101 -3.54 22.61 -13.96
CA LYS A 101 -2.12 22.97 -13.84
C LYS A 101 -1.47 22.38 -12.58
N GLN A 102 -2.14 22.46 -11.43
CA GLN A 102 -1.71 21.79 -10.20
C GLN A 102 -1.64 20.26 -10.36
N SER A 103 -2.58 19.67 -11.10
CA SER A 103 -2.58 18.24 -11.39
C SER A 103 -1.39 17.83 -12.25
N GLU A 104 -0.98 18.65 -13.22
CA GLU A 104 0.19 18.42 -14.06
C GLU A 104 1.49 18.42 -13.22
N ASP A 105 1.65 19.41 -12.33
CA ASP A 105 2.79 19.46 -11.40
C ASP A 105 2.81 18.24 -10.46
N SER A 106 1.63 17.83 -9.97
CA SER A 106 1.48 16.66 -9.09
C SER A 106 1.80 15.35 -9.82
N ILE A 107 1.49 15.23 -11.11
CA ILE A 107 1.88 14.09 -11.94
C ILE A 107 3.41 14.02 -12.06
N GLY A 108 4.10 15.16 -12.19
CA GLY A 108 5.56 15.20 -12.17
C GLY A 108 6.15 14.68 -10.86
N VAL A 109 5.57 15.08 -9.71
CA VAL A 109 5.99 14.59 -8.38
C VAL A 109 5.71 13.09 -8.22
N LEU A 110 4.56 12.60 -8.70
CA LEU A 110 4.21 11.17 -8.67
C LEU A 110 5.13 10.34 -9.56
N ALA A 111 5.44 10.81 -10.77
CA ALA A 111 6.37 10.14 -11.68
C ALA A 111 7.78 10.05 -11.09
N THR A 112 8.25 11.15 -10.47
CA THR A 112 9.53 11.18 -9.75
C THR A 112 9.52 10.21 -8.56
N SER A 113 8.46 10.22 -7.75
CA SER A 113 8.33 9.31 -6.60
C SER A 113 8.26 7.84 -7.03
N SER A 114 7.56 7.55 -8.13
CA SER A 114 7.48 6.20 -8.72
C SER A 114 8.86 5.72 -9.18
N ARG A 115 9.64 6.61 -9.83
CA ARG A 115 11.02 6.32 -10.24
C ARG A 115 11.91 6.03 -9.03
N THR A 116 11.84 6.85 -7.99
CA THR A 116 12.58 6.60 -6.75
C THR A 116 12.20 5.26 -6.12
N VAL A 117 10.90 4.93 -6.02
CA VAL A 117 10.45 3.62 -5.51
C VAL A 117 10.99 2.46 -6.34
N GLN A 118 11.05 2.61 -7.66
CA GLN A 118 11.57 1.58 -8.56
C GLN A 118 13.09 1.40 -8.43
N GLU A 119 13.85 2.50 -8.31
CA GLU A 119 15.29 2.48 -8.03
C GLU A 119 15.56 1.81 -6.67
N THR A 120 14.78 2.12 -5.63
CA THR A 120 14.89 1.47 -4.30
C THR A 120 14.54 -0.03 -4.39
N ASN A 121 13.57 -0.43 -5.20
CA ASN A 121 13.21 -1.84 -5.40
C ASN A 121 14.36 -2.64 -6.04
N GLU A 122 15.03 -2.05 -7.05
CA GLU A 122 16.24 -2.63 -7.63
C GLU A 122 17.38 -2.72 -6.61
N GLU A 123 17.57 -1.70 -5.77
CA GLU A 123 18.56 -1.71 -4.71
C GLU A 123 18.27 -2.81 -3.66
N PHE A 124 17.02 -3.01 -3.27
CA PHE A 124 16.59 -4.12 -2.40
C PHE A 124 16.84 -5.49 -3.03
N LYS A 125 16.61 -5.65 -4.34
CA LYS A 125 16.93 -6.89 -5.07
C LYS A 125 18.43 -7.15 -5.08
N ASN A 126 19.24 -6.13 -5.36
CA ASN A 126 20.70 -6.25 -5.33
C ASN A 126 21.21 -6.59 -3.92
N MET A 127 20.67 -5.97 -2.87
CA MET A 127 21.00 -6.27 -1.48
C MET A 127 20.58 -7.70 -1.07
N THR A 128 19.44 -8.19 -1.56
CA THR A 128 19.02 -9.58 -1.37
C THR A 128 19.99 -10.55 -2.07
N GLY A 129 20.49 -10.18 -3.25
CA GLY A 129 21.55 -10.90 -3.97
C GLY A 129 22.86 -11.00 -3.16
N THR A 130 23.29 -9.90 -2.54
CA THR A 130 24.50 -9.90 -1.69
C THR A 130 24.31 -10.69 -0.39
N ILE A 131 23.12 -10.67 0.22
CA ILE A 131 22.77 -11.53 1.37
C ILE A 131 22.83 -13.02 0.99
N HIS A 132 22.38 -13.38 -0.22
CA HIS A 132 22.42 -14.76 -0.70
C HIS A 132 23.86 -15.25 -0.94
N LEU A 133 24.73 -14.36 -1.44
CA LEU A 133 26.17 -14.62 -1.54
C LEU A 133 26.80 -14.79 -0.15
N GLY A 134 26.44 -13.93 0.81
CA GLY A 134 26.86 -14.04 2.21
C GLY A 134 26.49 -15.38 2.84
N ARG A 135 25.26 -15.86 2.62
CA ARG A 135 24.81 -17.21 3.05
C ARG A 135 25.65 -18.32 2.42
N LYS A 136 25.95 -18.24 1.12
CA LYS A 136 26.84 -19.20 0.45
C LYS A 136 28.23 -19.23 1.09
N LEU A 137 28.77 -18.09 1.48
CA LEU A 137 30.06 -18.03 2.19
C LEU A 137 29.96 -18.66 3.59
N ILE A 138 28.95 -18.31 4.39
CA ILE A 138 28.74 -18.89 5.73
C ILE A 138 28.62 -20.41 5.66
N LEU A 139 27.82 -20.93 4.73
CA LEU A 139 27.65 -22.38 4.54
C LEU A 139 28.96 -23.05 4.08
N LYS A 140 29.76 -22.38 3.25
CA LYS A 140 31.06 -22.89 2.81
C LYS A 140 32.07 -22.97 3.96
N TYR A 141 32.03 -22.03 4.90
CA TYR A 141 32.85 -22.07 6.12
C TYR A 141 32.36 -23.15 7.10
N ASN A 142 31.05 -23.28 7.32
CA ASN A 142 30.46 -24.30 8.20
C ASN A 142 30.83 -25.74 7.79
N ARG A 143 30.86 -26.01 6.48
CA ARG A 143 31.25 -27.35 5.97
C ARG A 143 32.72 -27.69 6.29
N ARG A 144 33.61 -26.69 6.26
CA ARG A 144 35.03 -26.88 6.58
C ARG A 144 35.22 -27.08 8.08
N GLU A 145 34.48 -26.35 8.91
CA GLU A 145 34.46 -26.56 10.36
C GLU A 145 33.97 -27.96 10.74
N LEU A 146 32.87 -28.44 10.13
CA LEU A 146 32.34 -29.78 10.41
C LEU A 146 33.36 -30.87 10.08
N THR A 147 34.01 -30.77 8.91
CA THR A 147 35.01 -31.77 8.48
C THR A 147 36.21 -31.81 9.43
N ASP A 148 36.68 -30.64 9.88
CA ASP A 148 37.79 -30.52 10.84
C ASP A 148 37.43 -31.11 12.22
N LYS A 149 36.22 -30.81 12.72
CA LYS A 149 35.69 -31.39 13.96
C LYS A 149 35.55 -32.92 13.87
N LEU A 150 35.14 -33.44 12.71
CA LEU A 150 34.97 -34.88 12.48
C LEU A 150 36.33 -35.59 12.42
N LEU A 151 37.34 -34.97 11.81
CA LEU A 151 38.72 -35.49 11.80
C LEU A 151 39.31 -35.55 13.22
N ILE A 152 39.12 -34.50 14.04
CA ILE A 152 39.53 -34.51 15.45
C ILE A 152 38.84 -35.66 16.22
N PHE A 153 37.54 -35.87 15.98
CA PHE A 153 36.77 -36.91 16.65
C PHE A 153 37.23 -38.32 16.25
N LEU A 154 37.51 -38.55 14.96
CA LEU A 154 38.04 -39.81 14.45
C LEU A 154 39.40 -40.13 15.08
N ALA A 155 40.30 -39.15 15.16
CA ALA A 155 41.61 -39.31 15.78
C ALA A 155 41.50 -39.68 17.26
N LEU A 156 40.62 -39.00 18.02
CA LEU A 156 40.34 -39.32 19.42
C LEU A 156 39.73 -40.72 19.59
N ALA A 157 38.81 -41.12 18.71
CA ALA A 157 38.19 -42.44 18.76
C ALA A 157 39.22 -43.56 18.54
N LEU A 158 40.11 -43.41 17.56
CA LEU A 158 41.21 -44.36 17.32
C LEU A 158 42.18 -44.40 18.49
N PHE A 159 42.53 -43.24 19.06
CA PHE A 159 43.38 -43.19 20.25
C PHE A 159 42.75 -43.96 21.42
N LEU A 160 41.48 -43.69 21.74
CA LEU A 160 40.75 -44.41 22.78
C LEU A 160 40.63 -45.91 22.49
N ALA A 161 40.38 -46.29 21.23
CA ALA A 161 40.34 -47.70 20.83
C ALA A 161 41.68 -48.40 21.09
N THR A 162 42.81 -47.75 20.78
CA THR A 162 44.15 -48.30 21.07
C THR A 162 44.44 -48.39 22.56
N VAL A 163 44.07 -47.37 23.35
CA VAL A 163 44.22 -47.37 24.80
C VAL A 163 43.38 -48.50 25.42
N LEU A 164 42.12 -48.65 25.02
CA LEU A 164 41.25 -49.73 25.47
C LEU A 164 41.75 -51.11 25.03
N TYR A 165 42.30 -51.23 23.82
CA TYR A 165 42.93 -52.46 23.34
C TYR A 165 44.12 -52.85 24.22
N ILE A 166 45.00 -51.88 24.54
CA ILE A 166 46.15 -52.10 25.44
C ILE A 166 45.67 -52.43 26.85
N LEU A 167 44.70 -51.70 27.40
CA LEU A 167 44.14 -51.97 28.72
C LEU A 167 43.53 -53.37 28.77
N LYS A 168 42.73 -53.79 27.79
CA LYS A 168 42.23 -55.16 27.71
C LYS A 168 43.37 -56.16 27.62
N LYS A 169 44.33 -55.97 26.71
CA LYS A 169 45.46 -56.89 26.56
C LYS A 169 46.33 -56.98 27.81
N ARG A 170 46.39 -55.93 28.64
CA ARG A 170 47.26 -55.83 29.83
C ARG A 170 46.56 -56.18 31.14
N LEU A 171 45.24 -55.96 31.26
CA LEU A 171 44.45 -56.31 32.45
C LEU A 171 43.91 -57.76 32.40
N PHE A 172 43.62 -58.33 31.22
CA PHE A 172 43.18 -59.73 31.11
C PHE A 172 44.22 -60.82 31.44
N PRO A 173 45.55 -60.64 31.29
CA PRO A 173 46.52 -61.63 31.76
C PRO A 173 46.80 -61.59 33.27
N PHE A 174 46.11 -60.73 34.04
CA PHE A 174 46.31 -60.56 35.48
C PHE A 174 45.05 -60.90 36.32
N ILE A 175 43.94 -61.29 35.70
CA ILE A 175 42.74 -61.86 36.35
C ILE A 175 42.58 -63.32 35.94
#